data_AF-A0A2P8DGG5-F1
#
_entry.id   AF-A0A2P8DGG5-F1
#
_cell.length_a   1.000
_cell.length_b   1.000
_cell.length_c   1.000
_cell.angle_alpha   90.00
_cell.angle_beta   90.00
_cell.angle_gamma   90.00
#
_symmetry.space_group_name_H-M   'P 1'
#
loop_
_entity.id
_entity.type
_entity.pdbx_description
1 polymer ?
#
loop_
_entity_poly.entity_id
_entity_poly.type
_entity_poly.pdbx_seq_one_letter_code
_entity_poly.pdbx_strand_id
1 'polypeptide(L)'
;MASEETTEEAQGQLRALNLNMVTASISTVGALLMAIGAETAGQIAVLGVGLMAALIAITRWGAGRLLVSLSCLLVTAAVWTFGVLLVDNATPAYNFALVGAVVVHQMPRHRRAVIAGLAAFVAAVLVARLAVSDWDFAEVLLKYLVVTVGVGVSGVVLAFLHQRVSVLIMELERARERDAELAVVRERIRFASDLHDIQGHTLHVVKLKTALAQKLLHSDIGRVEEELREVHALVGDTITQTKELAYAQRRLNLSAELENAKNLFSAAGIRVRVDREGEAGTGASELLGQVLRETTTNILRHAQAEQVEITLSESGISIVNDGAREDAPPEFRGLATLRDRVAGEGGRLTAEQQDGRFLTAAEFPPRPDAAR
;
A
#
# COMPACT_ATOMS: atom_id res chain seq x y z
N MET A 1 0.19 0.60 -11.55
CA MET A 1 0.70 -0.79 -11.55
C MET A 1 1.22 -1.22 -10.19
N ALA A 2 2.47 -0.96 -9.76
CA ALA A 2 2.95 -1.47 -8.44
C ALA A 2 2.16 -0.93 -7.22
N SER A 3 1.70 0.33 -7.27
CA SER A 3 0.83 0.92 -6.23
C SER A 3 -0.63 0.43 -6.29
N GLU A 4 -1.07 -0.14 -7.41
CA GLU A 4 -2.41 -0.73 -7.51
C GLU A 4 -2.38 -2.18 -7.01
N GLU A 5 -1.31 -2.92 -7.31
CA GLU A 5 -1.10 -4.28 -6.79
C GLU A 5 -1.01 -4.31 -5.26
N THR A 6 -0.28 -3.38 -4.63
CA THR A 6 -0.18 -3.33 -3.17
C THR A 6 -1.51 -2.97 -2.49
N THR A 7 -2.32 -2.13 -3.12
CA THR A 7 -3.67 -1.80 -2.63
C THR A 7 -4.64 -2.97 -2.81
N GLU A 8 -4.55 -3.71 -3.92
CA GLU A 8 -5.33 -4.94 -4.13
C GLU A 8 -4.94 -6.06 -3.14
N GLU A 9 -3.65 -6.24 -2.87
CA GLU A 9 -3.17 -7.19 -1.86
C GLU A 9 -3.62 -6.79 -0.44
N ALA A 10 -3.50 -5.51 -0.07
CA ALA A 10 -3.97 -5.02 1.22
C ALA A 10 -5.49 -5.17 1.39
N GLN A 11 -6.27 -4.90 0.35
CA GLN A 11 -7.72 -5.15 0.34
C GLN A 11 -8.05 -6.64 0.44
N GLY A 12 -7.28 -7.49 -0.24
CA GLY A 12 -7.38 -8.95 -0.14
C GLY A 12 -7.11 -9.45 1.28
N GLN A 13 -6.04 -8.95 1.92
CA GLN A 13 -5.67 -9.28 3.29
C GLN A 13 -6.74 -8.82 4.29
N LEU A 14 -7.23 -7.58 4.19
CA LEU A 14 -8.30 -7.06 5.05
C LEU A 14 -9.59 -7.88 4.90
N ARG A 15 -9.95 -8.26 3.68
CA ARG A 15 -11.12 -9.11 3.41
C ARG A 15 -10.95 -10.50 4.01
N ALA A 16 -9.76 -11.10 3.90
CA ALA A 16 -9.45 -12.40 4.49
C ALA A 16 -9.45 -12.34 6.02
N LEU A 17 -8.85 -11.32 6.62
CA LEU A 17 -8.77 -11.13 8.07
C LEU A 17 -10.15 -10.89 8.68
N ASN A 18 -10.99 -10.10 8.00
CA ASN A 18 -12.40 -9.91 8.32
C ASN A 18 -13.16 -11.24 8.27
N LEU A 19 -13.04 -12.00 7.17
CA LEU A 19 -13.72 -13.28 7.03
C LEU A 19 -13.28 -14.28 8.13
N ASN A 20 -12.00 -14.29 8.49
CA ASN A 20 -11.45 -15.12 9.55
C ASN A 20 -11.97 -14.69 10.92
N MET A 21 -12.07 -13.39 11.21
CA MET A 21 -12.59 -12.90 12.49
C MET A 21 -14.08 -13.20 12.66
N VAL A 22 -14.87 -13.06 11.58
CA VAL A 22 -16.30 -13.38 11.57
C VAL A 22 -16.52 -14.88 11.73
N THR A 23 -15.81 -15.71 10.96
CA THR A 23 -15.91 -17.17 11.09
C THR A 23 -15.43 -17.68 12.45
N ALA A 24 -14.35 -17.10 13.00
CA ALA A 24 -13.88 -17.41 14.35
C ALA A 24 -14.94 -17.08 15.41
N SER A 25 -15.49 -15.86 15.39
CA SER A 25 -16.51 -15.44 16.37
C SER A 25 -17.75 -16.35 16.32
N ILE A 26 -18.21 -16.69 15.11
CA ILE A 26 -19.40 -17.53 14.90
C ILE A 26 -19.12 -18.98 15.29
N SER A 27 -17.94 -19.49 15.00
CA SER A 27 -17.46 -20.80 15.44
C SER A 27 -17.39 -20.88 16.97
N THR A 28 -16.83 -19.86 17.63
CA THR A 28 -16.71 -19.82 19.10
C THR A 28 -18.08 -19.80 19.78
N VAL A 29 -19.00 -18.94 19.32
CA VAL A 29 -20.37 -18.89 19.86
C VAL A 29 -21.11 -20.18 19.58
N GLY A 30 -21.02 -20.71 18.35
CA GLY A 30 -21.63 -21.98 17.97
C GLY A 30 -21.13 -23.17 18.79
N ALA A 31 -19.82 -23.27 19.00
CA ALA A 31 -19.18 -24.31 19.80
C ALA A 31 -19.58 -24.20 21.28
N LEU A 32 -19.64 -22.99 21.84
CA LEU A 32 -20.11 -22.77 23.21
C LEU A 32 -21.56 -23.20 23.38
N LEU A 33 -22.44 -22.82 22.45
CA LEU A 33 -23.85 -23.21 22.46
C LEU A 33 -24.04 -24.73 22.29
N MET A 34 -23.16 -25.38 21.52
CA MET A 34 -23.12 -26.84 21.40
C MET A 34 -22.69 -27.50 22.71
N ALA A 35 -21.66 -26.95 23.37
CA ALA A 35 -21.15 -27.49 24.63
C ALA A 35 -22.16 -27.38 25.79
N ILE A 36 -22.99 -26.34 25.80
CA ILE A 36 -24.01 -26.13 26.83
C ILE A 36 -25.29 -26.92 26.54
N GLY A 37 -25.65 -27.11 25.27
CA GLY A 37 -26.96 -27.64 24.87
C GLY A 37 -26.99 -29.12 24.47
N ALA A 38 -25.86 -29.82 24.38
CA ALA A 38 -25.81 -31.21 23.93
C ALA A 38 -25.48 -32.17 25.07
N GLU A 39 -26.34 -33.17 25.28
CA GLU A 39 -26.18 -34.21 26.30
C GLU A 39 -25.62 -35.51 25.71
N THR A 40 -25.73 -35.70 24.38
CA THR A 40 -25.30 -36.92 23.69
C THR A 40 -24.43 -36.63 22.47
N ALA A 41 -23.57 -37.59 22.11
CA ALA A 41 -22.72 -37.48 20.91
C ALA A 41 -23.53 -37.31 19.61
N GLY A 42 -24.73 -37.90 19.53
CA GLY A 42 -25.62 -37.72 18.39
C GLY A 42 -26.13 -36.28 18.25
N GLN A 43 -26.45 -35.62 19.36
CA GLN A 43 -26.86 -34.21 19.36
C GLN A 43 -25.69 -33.30 18.93
N ILE A 44 -24.47 -33.57 19.39
CA ILE A 44 -23.27 -32.84 18.96
C ILE A 44 -23.09 -32.95 17.44
N ALA A 45 -23.26 -34.15 16.86
CA ALA A 45 -23.15 -34.34 15.41
C ALA A 45 -24.20 -33.52 14.64
N VAL A 46 -25.46 -33.54 15.08
CA VAL A 46 -26.56 -32.80 14.44
C VAL A 46 -26.37 -31.29 14.55
N LEU A 47 -25.97 -30.77 15.72
CA LEU A 47 -25.69 -29.34 15.91
C LEU A 47 -24.46 -28.90 15.10
N GLY A 48 -23.46 -29.77 14.98
CA GLY A 48 -22.26 -29.54 14.16
C GLY A 48 -22.60 -29.37 12.68
N VAL A 49 -23.57 -30.13 12.15
CA VAL A 49 -24.09 -29.93 10.78
C VAL A 49 -24.70 -28.54 10.61
N GLY A 50 -25.46 -28.07 11.61
CA GLY A 50 -26.03 -26.71 11.61
C GLY A 50 -24.96 -25.61 11.64
N LEU A 51 -23.92 -25.77 12.47
CA LEU A 51 -22.80 -24.84 12.55
C LEU A 51 -21.99 -24.80 11.24
N MET A 52 -21.71 -25.96 10.65
CA MET A 52 -21.04 -26.05 9.36
C MET A 52 -21.85 -25.38 8.24
N ALA A 53 -23.17 -25.59 8.20
CA ALA A 53 -24.04 -24.91 7.26
C ALA A 53 -24.02 -23.38 7.43
N ALA A 54 -23.98 -22.89 8.68
CA ALA A 54 -23.85 -21.46 8.95
C ALA A 54 -22.52 -20.89 8.46
N LEU A 55 -21.40 -21.55 8.79
CA LEU A 55 -20.06 -21.14 8.34
C LEU A 55 -19.93 -21.15 6.81
N ILE A 56 -20.51 -22.15 6.13
CA ILE A 56 -20.55 -22.20 4.66
C ILE A 56 -21.37 -21.03 4.11
N ALA A 57 -22.53 -20.71 4.68
CA ALA A 57 -23.35 -19.60 4.22
C ALA A 57 -22.61 -18.26 4.32
N ILE A 58 -21.86 -18.04 5.41
CA ILE A 58 -21.10 -16.80 5.66
C ILE A 58 -19.87 -16.70 4.73
N THR A 59 -19.09 -17.77 4.64
CA THR A 59 -17.91 -17.80 3.75
C THR A 59 -18.26 -17.66 2.28
N ARG A 60 -19.41 -18.21 1.87
CA ARG A 60 -19.89 -18.16 0.48
C ARG A 60 -20.76 -16.94 0.18
N TRP A 61 -21.15 -16.13 1.18
CA TRP A 61 -21.98 -14.94 0.99
C TRP A 61 -21.30 -13.93 0.06
N GLY A 62 -20.01 -13.68 0.25
CA GLY A 62 -19.24 -12.76 -0.59
C GLY A 62 -19.15 -13.16 -2.07
N ALA A 63 -19.49 -14.40 -2.42
CA ALA A 63 -19.51 -14.91 -3.79
C ALA A 63 -20.89 -14.82 -4.47
N GLY A 64 -21.92 -14.26 -3.81
CA GLY A 64 -23.25 -14.05 -4.38
C GLY A 64 -24.02 -15.34 -4.73
N ARG A 65 -23.61 -16.50 -4.19
CA ARG A 65 -24.20 -17.79 -4.52
C ARG A 65 -25.45 -18.06 -3.70
N LEU A 66 -26.55 -17.42 -4.08
CA LEU A 66 -27.84 -17.50 -3.38
C LEU A 66 -28.33 -18.93 -3.14
N LEU A 67 -28.14 -19.82 -4.11
CA LEU A 67 -28.49 -21.25 -4.00
C LEU A 67 -27.80 -21.93 -2.81
N VAL A 68 -26.52 -21.60 -2.54
CA VAL A 68 -25.79 -22.18 -1.42
C VAL A 68 -26.38 -21.69 -0.10
N SER A 69 -26.67 -20.39 0.02
CA SER A 69 -27.28 -19.82 1.22
C SER A 69 -28.69 -20.36 1.47
N LEU A 70 -29.48 -20.61 0.42
CA LEU A 70 -30.79 -21.26 0.54
C LEU A 70 -30.68 -22.72 0.99
N SER A 71 -29.72 -23.48 0.45
CA SER A 71 -29.46 -24.86 0.92
C SER A 71 -29.02 -24.89 2.39
N CYS A 72 -28.14 -23.98 2.80
CA CYS A 72 -27.74 -23.82 4.20
C CYS A 72 -28.91 -23.40 5.09
N LEU A 73 -29.84 -22.59 4.59
CA LEU A 73 -31.05 -22.18 5.32
C LEU A 73 -31.95 -23.39 5.55
N LEU A 74 -32.15 -24.25 4.54
CA LEU A 74 -32.94 -25.47 4.68
C LEU A 74 -32.32 -26.44 5.70
N VAL A 75 -30.99 -26.60 5.66
CA VAL A 75 -30.27 -27.46 6.62
C VAL A 75 -30.43 -26.92 8.06
N THR A 76 -30.18 -25.62 8.27
CA THR A 76 -30.32 -25.01 9.60
C THR A 76 -31.76 -24.99 10.09
N ALA A 77 -32.75 -24.83 9.20
CA ALA A 77 -34.17 -24.96 9.51
C ALA A 77 -34.54 -26.38 9.98
N ALA A 78 -34.05 -27.41 9.29
CA ALA A 78 -34.27 -28.80 9.66
C ALA A 78 -33.61 -29.14 11.02
N VAL A 79 -32.36 -28.72 11.22
CA VAL A 79 -31.62 -28.91 12.49
C VAL A 79 -32.32 -28.21 13.65
N TRP A 80 -32.84 -26.99 13.44
CA TRP A 80 -33.60 -26.28 14.47
C TRP A 80 -34.94 -26.97 14.78
N THR A 81 -35.68 -27.40 13.76
CA THR A 81 -36.95 -28.13 13.95
C THR A 81 -36.73 -29.43 14.72
N PHE A 82 -35.67 -30.17 14.41
CA PHE A 82 -35.25 -31.37 15.14
C PHE A 82 -34.89 -31.03 16.60
N GLY A 83 -34.09 -29.98 16.82
CA GLY A 83 -33.69 -29.52 18.14
C GLY A 83 -34.88 -29.18 19.03
N VAL A 84 -35.85 -28.43 18.51
CA VAL A 84 -37.04 -28.01 19.24
C VAL A 84 -38.00 -29.18 19.51
N LEU A 85 -38.31 -30.00 18.51
CA LEU A 85 -39.36 -31.01 18.63
C LEU A 85 -38.91 -32.27 19.35
N LEU A 86 -37.66 -32.72 19.13
CA LEU A 86 -37.19 -34.04 19.54
C LEU A 86 -36.14 -33.99 20.67
N VAL A 87 -35.44 -32.88 20.82
CA VAL A 87 -34.29 -32.75 21.75
C VAL A 87 -34.55 -31.75 22.88
N ASP A 88 -35.64 -30.98 22.81
CA ASP A 88 -35.96 -29.88 23.73
C ASP A 88 -34.84 -28.82 23.85
N ASN A 89 -34.14 -28.58 22.73
CA ASN A 89 -32.98 -27.70 22.66
C ASN A 89 -33.21 -26.53 21.67
N ALA A 90 -33.08 -25.32 22.18
CA ALA A 90 -33.25 -24.07 21.43
C ALA A 90 -31.96 -23.55 20.76
N THR A 91 -30.78 -24.07 21.10
CA THR A 91 -29.49 -23.57 20.62
C THR A 91 -29.31 -23.57 19.08
N PRO A 92 -29.84 -24.55 18.30
CA PRO A 92 -29.70 -24.48 16.84
C PRO A 92 -30.45 -23.32 16.18
N ALA A 93 -31.30 -22.60 16.92
CA ALA A 93 -31.98 -21.41 16.43
C ALA A 93 -30.99 -20.28 16.05
N TYR A 94 -29.84 -20.21 16.72
CA TYR A 94 -28.78 -19.25 16.42
C TYR A 94 -28.30 -19.40 14.96
N ASN A 95 -27.96 -20.63 14.55
CA ASN A 95 -27.48 -20.91 13.21
C ASN A 95 -28.55 -20.61 12.16
N PHE A 96 -29.81 -20.93 12.45
CA PHE A 96 -30.94 -20.59 11.57
C PHE A 96 -31.12 -19.08 11.41
N ALA A 97 -31.12 -18.31 12.52
CA ALA A 97 -31.27 -16.86 12.48
C ALA A 97 -30.12 -16.19 11.73
N LEU A 98 -28.89 -16.67 11.93
CA LEU A 98 -27.69 -16.18 11.26
C LEU A 98 -27.75 -16.38 9.74
N VAL A 99 -28.10 -17.59 9.29
CA VAL A 99 -28.26 -17.88 7.85
C VAL A 99 -29.46 -17.14 7.26
N GLY A 100 -30.55 -17.01 8.02
CA GLY A 100 -31.72 -16.22 7.63
C GLY A 100 -31.37 -14.76 7.36
N ALA A 101 -30.55 -14.14 8.22
CA ALA A 101 -30.06 -12.77 8.03
C ALA A 101 -29.24 -12.61 6.75
N VAL A 102 -28.37 -13.59 6.45
CA VAL A 102 -27.58 -13.63 5.21
C VAL A 102 -28.50 -13.67 3.98
N VAL A 103 -29.53 -14.53 3.98
CA VAL A 103 -30.49 -14.65 2.87
C VAL A 103 -31.32 -13.37 2.69
N VAL A 104 -31.79 -12.78 3.79
CA VAL A 104 -32.53 -11.49 3.78
C VAL A 104 -31.68 -10.38 3.16
N HIS A 105 -30.37 -10.35 3.45
CA HIS A 105 -29.47 -9.36 2.87
C HIS A 105 -29.20 -9.58 1.38
N GLN A 106 -29.05 -10.83 0.94
CA GLN A 106 -28.81 -11.15 -0.48
C GLN A 106 -30.03 -10.90 -1.39
N MET A 107 -31.24 -10.78 -0.82
CA MET A 107 -32.48 -10.52 -1.56
C MET A 107 -33.11 -9.16 -1.22
N PRO A 108 -32.50 -8.01 -1.58
CA PRO A 108 -33.02 -6.69 -1.22
C PRO A 108 -34.41 -6.41 -1.82
N ARG A 109 -34.70 -6.93 -3.02
CA ARG A 109 -36.00 -6.77 -3.70
C ARG A 109 -37.14 -7.55 -3.02
N HIS A 110 -36.86 -8.70 -2.43
CA HIS A 110 -37.85 -9.57 -1.79
C HIS A 110 -37.73 -9.60 -0.26
N ARG A 111 -37.00 -8.64 0.32
CA ARG A 111 -36.64 -8.61 1.74
C ARG A 111 -37.83 -8.82 2.67
N ARG A 112 -38.95 -8.13 2.41
CA ARG A 112 -40.19 -8.24 3.22
C ARG A 112 -40.81 -9.64 3.14
N ALA A 113 -40.81 -10.25 1.95
CA ALA A 113 -41.37 -11.59 1.75
C ALA A 113 -40.50 -12.66 2.43
N VAL A 114 -39.18 -12.55 2.35
CA VAL A 114 -38.25 -13.46 3.05
C VAL A 114 -38.39 -13.33 4.57
N ILE A 115 -38.47 -12.11 5.10
CA ILE A 115 -38.70 -11.88 6.54
C ILE A 115 -40.03 -12.50 6.97
N ALA A 116 -41.11 -12.29 6.20
CA ALA A 116 -42.41 -12.88 6.49
C ALA A 116 -42.37 -14.41 6.46
N GLY A 117 -41.67 -15.01 5.49
CA GLY A 117 -41.49 -16.46 5.40
C GLY A 117 -40.71 -17.05 6.57
N LEU A 118 -39.61 -16.42 6.98
CA LEU A 118 -38.84 -16.81 8.16
C LEU A 118 -39.68 -16.71 9.44
N ALA A 119 -40.45 -15.63 9.60
CA ALA A 119 -41.34 -15.44 10.74
C ALA A 119 -42.46 -16.49 10.78
N ALA A 120 -43.07 -16.79 9.63
CA ALA A 120 -44.10 -17.83 9.51
C ALA A 120 -43.54 -19.22 9.85
N PHE A 121 -42.33 -19.54 9.40
CA PHE A 121 -41.65 -20.78 9.75
C PHE A 121 -41.35 -20.87 11.25
N VAL A 122 -40.85 -19.79 11.86
CA VAL A 122 -40.62 -19.74 13.31
C VAL A 122 -41.92 -19.97 14.08
N ALA A 123 -43.00 -19.30 13.68
CA ALA A 123 -44.31 -19.48 14.28
C ALA A 123 -44.81 -20.93 14.14
N ALA A 124 -44.65 -21.55 12.97
CA ALA A 124 -45.07 -22.93 12.72
C ALA A 124 -44.33 -23.94 13.63
N VAL A 125 -43.01 -23.78 13.80
CA VAL A 125 -42.21 -24.64 14.69
C VAL A 125 -42.64 -24.47 16.16
N LEU A 126 -42.91 -23.23 16.60
CA LEU A 126 -43.41 -22.97 17.97
C LEU A 126 -44.80 -23.56 18.20
N VAL A 127 -45.72 -23.42 17.24
CA VAL A 127 -47.06 -24.03 17.31
C VAL A 127 -46.95 -25.56 17.36
N ALA A 128 -46.09 -26.16 16.55
CA ALA A 128 -45.83 -27.60 16.60
C ALA A 128 -45.26 -28.04 17.95
N ARG A 129 -44.38 -27.24 18.57
CA ARG A 129 -43.84 -27.55 19.91
C ARG A 129 -44.92 -27.49 20.98
N LEU A 130 -45.79 -26.49 20.93
CA LEU A 130 -46.93 -26.36 21.85
C LEU A 130 -47.91 -27.53 21.75
N ALA A 131 -48.09 -28.11 20.55
CA ALA A 131 -48.97 -29.25 20.35
C ALA A 131 -48.43 -30.57 20.95
N VAL A 132 -47.12 -30.65 21.22
CA VAL A 132 -46.42 -31.86 21.68
C VAL A 132 -45.93 -31.74 23.14
N SER A 133 -45.96 -30.53 23.70
CA SER A 133 -45.40 -30.23 25.02
C SER A 133 -46.49 -30.02 26.05
N ASP A 134 -46.34 -30.61 27.24
CA ASP A 134 -47.20 -30.36 28.41
C ASP A 134 -46.90 -29.03 29.11
N TRP A 135 -45.96 -28.24 28.57
CA TRP A 135 -45.51 -26.98 29.16
C TRP A 135 -46.51 -25.86 28.87
N ASP A 136 -46.60 -24.90 29.80
CA ASP A 136 -47.43 -23.72 29.60
C ASP A 136 -46.91 -22.86 28.45
N PHE A 137 -47.85 -22.21 27.74
CA PHE A 137 -47.56 -21.36 26.59
C PHE A 137 -46.47 -20.31 26.88
N ALA A 138 -46.50 -19.72 28.07
CA ALA A 138 -45.54 -18.72 28.51
C ALA A 138 -44.11 -19.28 28.63
N GLU A 139 -43.93 -20.51 29.08
CA GLU A 139 -42.61 -21.12 29.26
C GLU A 139 -41.98 -21.53 27.93
N VAL A 140 -42.79 -22.07 27.00
CA VAL A 140 -42.35 -22.36 25.63
C VAL A 140 -41.96 -21.07 24.92
N LEU A 141 -42.75 -20.00 25.08
CA LEU A 141 -42.44 -18.69 24.51
C LEU A 141 -41.15 -18.12 25.11
N LEU A 142 -40.98 -18.17 26.43
CA LEU A 142 -39.79 -17.64 27.09
C LEU A 142 -38.52 -18.40 26.66
N LYS A 143 -38.54 -19.74 26.68
CA LYS A 143 -37.37 -20.58 26.36
C LYS A 143 -36.98 -20.49 24.89
N TYR A 144 -37.96 -20.59 23.98
CA TYR A 144 -37.68 -20.70 22.55
C TYR A 144 -37.71 -19.37 21.82
N LEU A 145 -38.62 -18.44 22.14
CA LEU A 145 -38.66 -17.14 21.44
C LEU A 145 -37.56 -16.22 21.92
N VAL A 146 -37.33 -16.07 23.23
CA VAL A 146 -36.37 -15.09 23.76
C VAL A 146 -34.93 -15.49 23.43
N VAL A 147 -34.59 -16.77 23.56
CA VAL A 147 -33.24 -17.25 23.19
C VAL A 147 -33.03 -17.13 21.69
N THR A 148 -33.98 -17.54 20.85
CA THR A 148 -33.87 -17.46 19.39
C THR A 148 -33.77 -16.02 18.90
N VAL A 149 -34.66 -15.14 19.39
CA VAL A 149 -34.70 -13.74 18.96
C VAL A 149 -33.51 -12.97 19.53
N GLY A 150 -33.17 -13.15 20.82
CA GLY A 150 -32.05 -12.45 21.46
C GLY A 150 -30.71 -12.80 20.83
N VAL A 151 -30.46 -14.09 20.60
CA VAL A 151 -29.20 -14.59 20.01
C VAL A 151 -29.15 -14.34 18.50
N GLY A 152 -30.29 -14.37 17.80
CA GLY A 152 -30.38 -13.97 16.40
C GLY A 152 -30.14 -12.48 16.19
N VAL A 153 -30.75 -11.63 17.02
CA VAL A 153 -30.58 -10.17 16.95
C VAL A 153 -29.14 -9.76 17.26
N SER A 154 -28.50 -10.37 18.26
CA SER A 154 -27.10 -10.07 18.57
C SER A 154 -26.18 -10.40 17.40
N GLY A 155 -26.36 -11.56 16.75
CA GLY A 155 -25.61 -11.93 15.54
C GLY A 155 -25.80 -10.95 14.38
N VAL A 156 -27.04 -10.48 14.15
CA VAL A 156 -27.35 -9.47 13.12
C VAL A 156 -26.69 -8.12 13.44
N VAL A 157 -26.75 -7.68 14.70
CA VAL A 157 -26.15 -6.41 15.15
C VAL A 157 -24.63 -6.44 14.99
N LEU A 158 -23.99 -7.54 15.39
CA LEU A 158 -22.55 -7.76 15.22
C LEU A 158 -22.14 -7.72 13.73
N ALA A 159 -22.87 -8.43 12.87
CA ALA A 159 -22.60 -8.43 11.43
C ALA A 159 -22.78 -7.02 10.81
N PHE A 160 -23.83 -6.30 11.20
CA PHE A 160 -24.08 -4.94 10.72
C PHE A 160 -23.03 -3.93 11.19
N LEU A 161 -22.70 -3.94 12.48
CA LEU A 161 -21.69 -3.05 13.05
C LEU A 161 -20.32 -3.30 12.39
N HIS A 162 -19.97 -4.56 12.19
CA HIS A 162 -18.75 -4.93 11.51
C HIS A 162 -18.72 -4.41 10.06
N GLN A 163 -19.80 -4.59 9.30
CA GLN A 163 -19.89 -4.07 7.93
C GLN A 163 -19.70 -2.54 7.89
N ARG A 164 -20.29 -1.82 8.86
CA ARG A 164 -20.11 -0.38 8.99
C ARG A 164 -18.65 0.00 9.26
N VAL A 165 -17.98 -0.72 10.16
CA VAL A 165 -16.55 -0.52 10.42
C VAL A 165 -15.72 -0.75 9.17
N SER A 166 -15.99 -1.80 8.39
CA SER A 166 -15.25 -2.06 7.14
C SER A 166 -15.42 -0.94 6.11
N VAL A 167 -16.64 -0.41 5.94
CA VAL A 167 -16.89 0.72 5.03
C VAL A 167 -16.15 1.98 5.51
N LEU A 168 -16.17 2.26 6.82
CA LEU A 168 -15.46 3.40 7.40
C LEU A 168 -13.95 3.30 7.23
N ILE A 169 -13.37 2.10 7.36
CA ILE A 169 -11.94 1.87 7.11
C ILE A 169 -11.60 2.17 5.64
N MET A 170 -12.41 1.68 4.69
CA MET A 170 -12.20 1.97 3.27
C MET A 170 -12.34 3.46 2.95
N GLU A 171 -13.29 4.15 3.58
CA GLU A 171 -13.45 5.61 3.42
C GLU A 171 -12.25 6.37 3.99
N LEU A 172 -11.71 5.91 5.13
CA LEU A 172 -10.51 6.49 5.75
C LEU A 172 -9.27 6.29 4.87
N GLU A 173 -9.09 5.11 4.27
CA GLU A 173 -7.98 4.84 3.34
C GLU A 173 -8.05 5.76 2.13
N ARG A 174 -9.23 5.87 1.49
CA ARG A 174 -9.45 6.80 0.37
C ARG A 174 -9.21 8.26 0.76
N ALA A 175 -9.58 8.65 1.98
CA ALA A 175 -9.31 9.99 2.47
C ALA A 175 -7.79 10.23 2.65
N ARG A 176 -7.06 9.24 3.18
CA ARG A 176 -5.60 9.31 3.31
C ARG A 176 -4.88 9.39 1.96
N GLU A 177 -5.33 8.63 0.97
CA GLU A 177 -4.80 8.71 -0.40
C GLU A 177 -4.98 10.13 -0.96
N ARG A 178 -6.18 10.71 -0.81
CA ARG A 178 -6.46 12.10 -1.24
C ARG A 178 -5.60 13.12 -0.49
N ASP A 179 -5.41 12.94 0.82
CA ASP A 179 -4.55 13.83 1.61
C ASP A 179 -3.09 13.76 1.16
N ALA A 180 -2.60 12.57 0.78
CA ALA A 180 -1.26 12.39 0.23
C ALA A 180 -1.11 13.09 -1.13
N GLU A 181 -2.08 12.94 -2.04
CA GLU A 181 -2.11 13.67 -3.31
C GLU A 181 -2.12 15.19 -3.11
N LEU A 182 -2.97 15.68 -2.20
CA LEU A 182 -3.04 17.11 -1.87
C LEU A 182 -1.75 17.63 -1.24
N ALA A 183 -1.05 16.82 -0.43
CA ALA A 183 0.24 17.18 0.12
C ALA A 183 1.28 17.36 -0.98
N VAL A 184 1.32 16.46 -1.98
CA VAL A 184 2.21 16.58 -3.15
C VAL A 184 1.90 17.84 -3.95
N VAL A 185 0.62 18.15 -4.18
CA VAL A 185 0.22 19.38 -4.91
C VAL A 185 0.61 20.63 -4.15
N ARG A 186 0.35 20.68 -2.83
CA ARG A 186 0.77 21.81 -1.97
C ARG A 186 2.28 22.03 -2.03
N GLU A 187 3.03 20.94 -2.00
CA GLU A 187 4.49 20.97 -2.09
C GLU A 187 4.97 21.51 -3.44
N ARG A 188 4.35 21.08 -4.55
CA ARG A 188 4.65 21.62 -5.89
C ARG A 188 4.35 23.11 -6.01
N ILE A 189 3.25 23.57 -5.42
CA ILE A 189 2.88 25.00 -5.41
C ILE A 189 3.91 25.81 -4.61
N ARG A 190 4.31 25.31 -3.43
CA ARG A 190 5.37 25.93 -2.62
C ARG A 190 6.68 26.05 -3.40
N PHE A 191 7.12 24.94 -4.01
CA PHE A 191 8.34 24.92 -4.82
C PHE A 191 8.28 25.90 -6.00
N ALA A 192 7.14 25.96 -6.70
CA ALA A 192 6.96 26.92 -7.79
C ALA A 192 7.04 28.37 -7.30
N SER A 193 6.52 28.67 -6.11
CA SER A 193 6.65 29.98 -5.47
C SER A 193 8.10 30.30 -5.14
N ASP A 194 8.80 29.39 -4.45
CA ASP A 194 10.21 29.60 -4.06
C ASP A 194 11.11 29.78 -5.29
N LEU A 195 10.86 29.02 -6.35
CA LEU A 195 11.54 29.18 -7.64
C LEU A 195 11.24 30.54 -8.28
N HIS A 196 9.97 30.95 -8.26
CA HIS A 196 9.55 32.25 -8.80
C HIS A 196 10.19 33.41 -8.04
N ASP A 197 10.34 33.31 -6.72
CA ASP A 197 10.93 34.37 -5.90
C ASP A 197 12.44 34.51 -6.17
N ILE A 198 13.16 33.38 -6.22
CA ILE A 198 14.60 33.36 -6.56
C ILE A 198 14.85 33.94 -7.96
N GLN A 199 14.08 33.50 -8.96
CA GLN A 199 14.28 33.95 -10.33
C GLN A 199 13.77 35.38 -10.55
N GLY A 200 12.59 35.71 -10.01
CA GLY A 200 11.91 36.98 -10.22
C GLY A 200 12.70 38.16 -9.67
N HIS A 201 13.24 38.02 -8.45
CA HIS A 201 14.06 39.07 -7.85
C HIS A 201 15.36 39.31 -8.64
N THR A 202 16.10 38.25 -8.96
CA THR A 202 17.34 38.34 -9.75
C THR A 202 17.09 38.95 -11.12
N LEU A 203 16.07 38.50 -11.85
CA LEU A 203 15.78 39.02 -13.19
C LEU A 203 15.45 40.52 -13.17
N HIS A 204 14.79 40.99 -12.11
CA HIS A 204 14.53 42.41 -11.93
C HIS A 204 15.83 43.21 -11.74
N VAL A 205 16.75 42.72 -10.90
CA VAL A 205 18.07 43.34 -10.68
C VAL A 205 18.91 43.32 -11.95
N VAL A 206 18.95 42.20 -12.68
CA VAL A 206 19.65 42.07 -13.98
C VAL A 206 19.11 43.09 -14.97
N LYS A 207 17.78 43.25 -15.08
CA LYS A 207 17.15 44.25 -15.95
C LYS A 207 17.58 45.68 -15.60
N LEU A 208 17.62 46.03 -14.31
CA LEU A 208 18.05 47.36 -13.86
C LEU A 208 19.53 47.63 -14.17
N LYS A 209 20.42 46.66 -13.90
CA LYS A 209 21.87 46.79 -14.15
C LYS A 209 22.19 46.86 -15.63
N THR A 210 21.54 46.04 -16.46
CA THR A 210 21.69 46.11 -17.92
C THR A 210 21.20 47.45 -18.49
N ALA A 211 20.09 48.00 -17.98
CA ALA A 211 19.65 49.34 -18.37
C ALA A 211 20.64 50.45 -17.95
N LEU A 212 21.26 50.33 -16.77
CA LEU A 212 22.29 51.27 -16.31
C LEU A 212 23.55 51.18 -17.17
N ALA A 213 24.03 49.97 -17.46
CA ALA A 213 25.16 49.74 -18.36
C ALA A 213 24.91 50.36 -19.75
N GLN A 214 23.70 50.19 -20.30
CA GLN A 214 23.33 50.77 -21.58
C GLN A 214 23.34 52.31 -21.57
N LYS A 215 22.95 52.94 -20.45
CA LYS A 215 23.00 54.39 -20.27
C LYS A 215 24.44 54.93 -20.15
N LEU A 216 25.36 54.14 -19.61
CA LEU A 216 26.77 54.54 -19.37
C LEU A 216 27.71 54.24 -20.55
N LEU A 217 27.24 53.53 -21.58
CA LEU A 217 28.04 53.02 -22.70
C LEU A 217 28.96 54.06 -23.37
N HIS A 218 28.54 55.32 -23.44
CA HIS A 218 29.29 56.40 -24.11
C HIS A 218 29.93 57.39 -23.14
N SER A 219 29.70 57.24 -21.83
CA SER A 219 30.17 58.18 -20.81
C SER A 219 31.19 57.57 -19.85
N ASP A 220 31.08 56.28 -19.53
CA ASP A 220 31.95 55.60 -18.57
C ASP A 220 32.00 54.10 -18.85
N ILE A 221 32.94 53.71 -19.72
CA ILE A 221 33.12 52.30 -20.14
C ILE A 221 33.60 51.43 -18.96
N GLY A 222 34.40 51.97 -18.04
CA GLY A 222 34.89 51.22 -16.88
C GLY A 222 33.75 50.75 -15.97
N ARG A 223 32.78 51.64 -15.70
CA ARG A 223 31.57 51.28 -14.96
C ARG A 223 30.66 50.30 -15.71
N VAL A 224 30.64 50.34 -17.05
CA VAL A 224 29.89 49.35 -17.85
C VAL A 224 30.45 47.95 -17.66
N GLU A 225 31.77 47.79 -17.70
CA GLU A 225 32.42 46.48 -17.48
C GLU A 225 32.13 45.94 -16.07
N GLU A 226 32.08 46.82 -15.07
CA GLU A 226 31.74 46.45 -13.70
C GLU A 226 30.29 45.95 -13.56
N GLU A 227 29.32 46.70 -14.10
CA GLU A 227 27.90 46.30 -14.07
C GLU A 227 27.66 44.98 -14.82
N LEU A 228 28.34 44.76 -15.96
CA LEU A 228 28.22 43.49 -16.70
C LEU A 228 28.84 42.30 -15.94
N ARG A 229 29.96 42.51 -15.23
CA ARG A 229 30.59 41.48 -14.40
C ARG A 229 29.68 41.08 -13.24
N GLU A 230 29.04 42.05 -12.59
CA GLU A 230 28.07 41.79 -11.52
C GLU A 230 26.83 41.06 -12.03
N VAL A 231 26.31 41.42 -13.21
CA VAL A 231 25.22 40.67 -13.85
C VAL A 231 25.62 39.20 -14.09
N HIS A 232 26.83 38.95 -14.59
CA HIS A 232 27.31 37.59 -14.83
C HIS A 232 27.43 36.79 -13.52
N ALA A 233 27.96 37.39 -12.45
CA ALA A 233 28.02 36.76 -11.13
C ALA A 233 26.62 36.45 -10.58
N LEU A 234 25.70 37.41 -10.62
CA LEU A 234 24.33 37.27 -10.11
C LEU A 234 23.55 36.16 -10.82
N VAL A 235 23.73 36.03 -12.13
CA VAL A 235 23.15 34.94 -12.93
C VAL A 235 23.76 33.59 -12.52
N GLY A 236 25.09 33.52 -12.35
CA GLY A 236 25.78 32.31 -11.90
C GLY A 236 25.31 31.83 -10.52
N ASP A 237 25.17 32.74 -9.56
CA ASP A 237 24.70 32.45 -8.21
C ASP A 237 23.24 31.96 -8.21
N THR A 238 22.38 32.60 -9.01
CA THR A 238 20.96 32.22 -9.13
C THR A 238 20.79 30.83 -9.76
N ILE A 239 21.62 30.48 -10.74
CA ILE A 239 21.67 29.11 -11.31
C ILE A 239 22.07 28.11 -10.22
N THR A 240 23.02 28.45 -9.37
CA THR A 240 23.49 27.58 -8.27
C THR A 240 22.39 27.39 -7.21
N GLN A 241 21.77 28.46 -6.74
CA GLN A 241 20.65 28.41 -5.78
C GLN A 241 19.45 27.63 -6.32
N THR A 242 19.11 27.80 -7.60
CA THR A 242 18.04 27.04 -8.25
C THR A 242 18.36 25.54 -8.28
N LYS A 243 19.62 25.18 -8.56
CA LYS A 243 20.08 23.78 -8.51
C LYS A 243 19.99 23.23 -7.09
N GLU A 244 20.48 23.96 -6.09
CA GLU A 244 20.43 23.55 -4.68
C GLU A 244 18.99 23.34 -4.18
N LEU A 245 18.07 24.24 -4.52
CA LEU A 245 16.64 24.09 -4.20
C LEU A 245 16.03 22.85 -4.87
N ALA A 246 16.43 22.54 -6.10
CA ALA A 246 16.02 21.31 -6.79
C ALA A 246 16.66 20.03 -6.23
N TYR A 247 17.86 20.13 -5.63
CA TYR A 247 18.53 19.01 -4.96
C TYR A 247 17.96 18.71 -3.57
N ALA A 248 17.51 19.74 -2.83
CA ALA A 248 16.93 19.60 -1.49
C ALA A 248 15.64 18.75 -1.42
N GLN A 249 14.98 18.49 -2.56
CA GLN A 249 13.73 17.72 -2.63
C GLN A 249 13.92 16.19 -2.79
N ARG A 250 15.16 15.67 -2.90
CA ARG A 250 15.38 14.34 -3.49
C ARG A 250 15.60 13.19 -2.50
N ARG A 251 14.50 12.72 -1.91
CA ARG A 251 14.31 11.26 -1.66
C ARG A 251 14.22 10.44 -2.97
N LEU A 252 14.24 11.12 -4.12
CA LEU A 252 14.15 10.60 -5.50
C LEU A 252 15.51 10.62 -6.25
N ASN A 253 16.63 10.72 -5.52
CA ASN A 253 17.95 11.05 -6.08
C ASN A 253 18.41 10.06 -7.16
N LEU A 254 18.39 8.76 -6.86
CA LEU A 254 18.95 7.74 -7.75
C LEU A 254 18.19 7.60 -9.07
N SER A 255 16.86 7.61 -9.06
CA SER A 255 16.06 7.46 -10.29
C SER A 255 16.22 8.66 -11.22
N ALA A 256 16.26 9.89 -10.67
CA ALA A 256 16.47 11.09 -11.46
C ALA A 256 17.91 11.18 -12.00
N GLU A 257 18.91 10.79 -11.21
CA GLU A 257 20.30 10.73 -11.68
C GLU A 257 20.50 9.64 -12.74
N LEU A 258 19.76 8.53 -12.68
CA LEU A 258 19.80 7.49 -13.71
C LEU A 258 19.26 7.97 -15.06
N GLU A 259 18.13 8.66 -15.07
CA GLU A 259 17.60 9.26 -16.31
C GLU A 259 18.53 10.35 -16.85
N ASN A 260 19.13 11.15 -15.97
CA ASN A 260 20.14 12.14 -16.37
C ASN A 260 21.38 11.48 -16.99
N ALA A 261 21.92 10.43 -16.36
CA ALA A 261 23.07 9.68 -16.88
C ALA A 261 22.77 9.06 -18.26
N LYS A 262 21.59 8.44 -18.43
CA LYS A 262 21.14 7.92 -19.73
C LYS A 262 21.14 8.99 -20.82
N ASN A 263 20.58 10.17 -20.53
CA ASN A 263 20.52 11.27 -21.48
C ASN A 263 21.92 11.79 -21.85
N LEU A 264 22.82 11.93 -20.87
CA LEU A 264 24.19 12.38 -21.10
C LEU A 264 24.99 11.39 -21.95
N PHE A 265 24.92 10.09 -21.64
CA PHE A 265 25.57 9.06 -22.45
C PHE A 265 25.00 8.98 -23.86
N SER A 266 23.67 9.05 -24.00
CA SER A 266 23.01 9.06 -25.32
C SER A 266 23.44 10.27 -26.16
N ALA A 267 23.55 11.45 -25.55
CA ALA A 267 24.04 12.67 -26.21
C ALA A 267 25.52 12.56 -26.62
N ALA A 268 26.30 11.76 -25.89
CA ALA A 268 27.69 11.44 -26.22
C ALA A 268 27.84 10.27 -27.23
N GLY A 269 26.73 9.68 -27.71
CA GLY A 269 26.75 8.54 -28.64
C GLY A 269 27.06 7.19 -28.00
N ILE A 270 26.99 7.08 -26.68
CA ILE A 270 27.31 5.88 -25.90
C ILE A 270 26.01 5.08 -25.66
N ARG A 271 26.03 3.77 -25.94
CA ARG A 271 24.89 2.88 -25.68
C ARG A 271 24.78 2.58 -24.19
N VAL A 272 23.60 2.81 -23.61
CA VAL A 272 23.35 2.54 -22.18
C VAL A 272 22.40 1.37 -22.02
N ARG A 273 22.81 0.38 -21.23
CA ARG A 273 21.96 -0.71 -20.73
C ARG A 273 21.75 -0.51 -19.24
N VAL A 274 20.50 -0.60 -18.79
CA VAL A 274 20.14 -0.51 -17.38
C VAL A 274 19.41 -1.76 -16.96
N ASP A 275 19.93 -2.45 -15.94
CA ASP A 275 19.29 -3.59 -15.31
C ASP A 275 18.86 -3.25 -13.88
N ARG A 276 17.68 -3.73 -13.49
CA ARG A 276 17.06 -3.48 -12.19
C ARG A 276 16.67 -4.80 -11.55
N GLU A 277 17.54 -5.29 -10.69
CA GLU A 277 17.38 -6.55 -9.97
C GLU A 277 16.67 -6.35 -8.61
N GLY A 278 16.59 -5.11 -8.11
CA GLY A 278 15.85 -4.74 -6.90
C GLY A 278 15.91 -3.23 -6.60
N GLU A 279 15.19 -2.76 -5.56
CA GLU A 279 15.24 -1.36 -5.11
C GLU A 279 16.16 -1.21 -3.89
N ALA A 280 17.24 -0.44 -4.02
CA ALA A 280 18.13 -0.13 -2.90
C ALA A 280 17.38 0.60 -1.78
N GLY A 281 17.59 0.16 -0.52
CA GLY A 281 16.93 0.73 0.65
C GLY A 281 17.07 2.26 0.76
N THR A 282 16.00 2.93 1.21
CA THR A 282 15.83 4.40 1.21
C THR A 282 16.95 5.23 1.85
N GLY A 283 17.82 4.63 2.67
CA GLY A 283 18.97 5.31 3.30
C GLY A 283 20.20 5.45 2.40
N ALA A 284 20.40 4.56 1.41
CA ALA A 284 21.59 4.55 0.55
C ALA A 284 21.40 5.32 -0.77
N SER A 285 20.16 5.68 -1.12
CA SER A 285 19.79 6.25 -2.43
C SER A 285 20.53 7.54 -2.78
N GLU A 286 20.85 8.38 -1.79
CA GLU A 286 21.58 9.64 -2.01
C GLU A 286 23.05 9.41 -2.38
N LEU A 287 23.76 8.56 -1.61
CA LEU A 287 25.15 8.23 -1.89
C LEU A 287 25.28 7.47 -3.20
N LEU A 288 24.35 6.55 -3.50
CA LEU A 288 24.30 5.86 -4.79
C LEU A 288 24.10 6.83 -5.96
N GLY A 289 23.26 7.86 -5.81
CA GLY A 289 23.09 8.92 -6.80
C GLY A 289 24.37 9.75 -6.99
N GLN A 290 25.10 10.04 -5.92
CA GLN A 290 26.40 10.72 -5.99
C GLN A 290 27.46 9.87 -6.70
N VAL A 291 27.53 8.57 -6.40
CA VAL A 291 28.40 7.61 -7.09
C VAL A 291 28.08 7.56 -8.58
N LEU A 292 26.79 7.43 -8.94
CA LEU A 292 26.36 7.41 -10.34
C LEU A 292 26.76 8.69 -11.10
N ARG A 293 26.57 9.85 -10.48
CA ARG A 293 26.92 11.14 -11.09
C ARG A 293 28.43 11.30 -11.30
N GLU A 294 29.23 10.93 -10.30
CA GLU A 294 30.68 11.01 -10.37
C GLU A 294 31.22 10.03 -11.42
N THR A 295 30.73 8.78 -11.43
CA THR A 295 31.11 7.78 -12.43
C THR A 295 30.71 8.20 -13.84
N THR A 296 29.51 8.77 -14.03
CA THR A 296 29.06 9.33 -15.32
C THR A 296 30.01 10.41 -15.81
N THR A 297 30.39 11.33 -14.93
CA THR A 297 31.33 12.41 -15.25
C THR A 297 32.70 11.86 -15.62
N ASN A 298 33.18 10.85 -14.89
CA ASN A 298 34.46 10.20 -15.17
C ASN A 298 34.47 9.50 -16.52
N ILE A 299 33.43 8.74 -16.86
CA ILE A 299 33.32 8.06 -18.15
C ILE A 299 33.34 9.09 -19.30
N LEU A 300 32.52 10.14 -19.21
CA LEU A 300 32.43 11.16 -20.27
C LEU A 300 33.72 11.96 -20.44
N ARG A 301 34.52 12.11 -19.38
CA ARG A 301 35.75 12.91 -19.40
C ARG A 301 37.00 12.10 -19.72
N HIS A 302 37.04 10.83 -19.34
CA HIS A 302 38.28 10.03 -19.31
C HIS A 302 38.21 8.71 -20.09
N ALA A 303 37.03 8.21 -20.45
CA ALA A 303 36.87 6.96 -21.19
C ALA A 303 36.55 7.19 -22.68
N GLN A 304 36.86 6.20 -23.51
CA GLN A 304 36.37 6.08 -24.90
C GLN A 304 35.36 4.93 -24.98
N ALA A 305 34.31 5.01 -24.16
CA ALA A 305 33.32 3.95 -24.04
C ALA A 305 32.34 3.97 -25.23
N GLU A 306 32.01 2.80 -25.78
CA GLU A 306 30.89 2.62 -26.70
C GLU A 306 29.64 2.13 -25.97
N GLN A 307 29.83 1.44 -24.84
CA GLN A 307 28.77 0.87 -24.04
C GLN A 307 28.99 1.07 -22.55
N VAL A 308 27.91 1.44 -21.86
CA VAL A 308 27.83 1.51 -20.39
C VAL A 308 26.69 0.63 -19.91
N GLU A 309 26.97 -0.21 -18.93
CA GLU A 309 26.00 -1.06 -18.24
C GLU A 309 25.85 -0.58 -16.79
N ILE A 310 24.61 -0.33 -16.37
CA ILE A 310 24.27 0.11 -15.02
C ILE A 310 23.34 -0.94 -14.41
N THR A 311 23.77 -1.57 -13.33
CA THR A 311 22.98 -2.56 -12.59
C THR A 311 22.62 -2.01 -11.22
N LEU A 312 21.32 -2.02 -10.91
CA LEU A 312 20.78 -1.65 -9.61
C LEU A 312 20.30 -2.90 -8.87
N SER A 313 20.84 -3.14 -7.68
CA SER A 313 20.45 -4.24 -6.79
C SER A 313 19.87 -3.70 -5.48
N GLU A 314 19.29 -4.58 -4.65
CA GLU A 314 18.82 -4.22 -3.31
C GLU A 314 19.94 -3.71 -2.39
N SER A 315 21.18 -4.15 -2.66
CA SER A 315 22.36 -3.82 -1.88
C SER A 315 23.20 -2.68 -2.49
N GLY A 316 22.93 -2.18 -3.70
CA GLY A 316 23.80 -1.17 -4.28
C GLY A 316 23.65 -0.86 -5.77
N ILE A 317 24.70 -0.26 -6.33
CA ILE A 317 24.84 0.06 -7.76
C ILE A 317 26.17 -0.44 -8.31
N SER A 318 26.15 -0.98 -9.52
CA SER A 318 27.33 -1.33 -10.31
C SER A 318 27.27 -0.64 -11.67
N ILE A 319 28.38 -0.06 -12.10
CA ILE A 319 28.50 0.65 -13.38
C ILE A 319 29.75 0.12 -14.08
N VAL A 320 29.57 -0.40 -15.29
CA VAL A 320 30.65 -0.97 -16.12
C VAL A 320 30.70 -0.25 -17.46
N ASN A 321 31.89 0.20 -17.88
CA ASN A 321 32.12 0.73 -19.23
C ASN A 321 33.25 -0.01 -19.95
N ASP A 322 33.21 -0.03 -21.29
CA ASP A 322 34.09 -0.83 -22.16
C ASP A 322 35.29 -0.08 -22.77
N GLY A 323 35.46 1.20 -22.44
CA GLY A 323 36.48 2.08 -23.03
C GLY A 323 37.52 2.64 -22.07
N ALA A 324 37.99 1.84 -21.11
CA ALA A 324 38.98 2.27 -20.14
C ALA A 324 40.40 2.32 -20.74
N ARG A 325 41.05 3.48 -20.72
CA ARG A 325 42.42 3.65 -21.25
C ARG A 325 43.46 2.99 -20.31
N GLU A 326 44.44 2.28 -20.87
CA GLU A 326 45.47 1.55 -20.10
C GLU A 326 46.55 2.49 -19.49
N ASP A 327 46.68 3.71 -20.01
CA ASP A 327 47.72 4.66 -19.63
C ASP A 327 47.32 5.49 -18.38
N ALA A 328 47.59 4.89 -17.22
CA ALA A 328 47.55 5.44 -15.86
C ALA A 328 46.17 5.68 -15.20
N PRO A 329 46.00 5.31 -13.92
CA PRO A 329 44.74 5.54 -13.21
C PRO A 329 44.52 7.05 -13.07
N PRO A 330 43.41 7.61 -13.56
CA PRO A 330 43.05 9.00 -13.31
C PRO A 330 43.12 9.30 -11.81
N GLU A 331 43.55 10.51 -11.43
CA GLU A 331 43.35 10.99 -10.06
C GLU A 331 41.83 11.14 -9.81
N PHE A 332 41.16 10.05 -9.46
CA PHE A 332 39.74 10.02 -9.13
C PHE A 332 39.51 10.60 -7.72
N ARG A 333 39.94 11.84 -7.48
CA ARG A 333 39.78 12.51 -6.18
C ARG A 333 38.31 12.49 -5.73
N GLY A 334 37.37 12.60 -6.68
CA GLY A 334 35.94 12.48 -6.43
C GLY A 334 35.51 11.10 -5.93
N LEU A 335 35.97 10.01 -6.57
CA LEU A 335 35.68 8.65 -6.09
C LEU A 335 36.40 8.32 -4.77
N ALA A 336 37.59 8.90 -4.52
CA ALA A 336 38.28 8.73 -3.25
C ALA A 336 37.49 9.36 -2.09
N THR A 337 36.98 10.59 -2.26
CA THR A 337 36.11 11.23 -1.25
C THR A 337 34.78 10.50 -1.08
N LEU A 338 34.21 9.97 -2.17
CA LEU A 338 33.00 9.15 -2.09
C LEU A 338 33.25 7.81 -1.40
N ARG A 339 34.42 7.20 -1.58
CA ARG A 339 34.80 5.97 -0.87
C ARG A 339 34.78 6.16 0.64
N ASP A 340 35.35 7.26 1.13
CA ASP A 340 35.38 7.56 2.56
C ASP A 340 33.97 7.82 3.11
N ARG A 341 33.11 8.49 2.34
CA ARG A 341 31.69 8.71 2.69
C ARG A 341 30.87 7.43 2.70
N VAL A 342 31.03 6.58 1.69
CA VAL A 342 30.37 5.27 1.59
C VAL A 342 30.79 4.37 2.73
N ALA A 343 32.08 4.35 3.08
CA ALA A 343 32.60 3.63 4.25
C ALA A 343 32.04 4.17 5.57
N GLY A 344 31.83 5.49 5.69
CA GLY A 344 31.22 6.13 6.85
C GLY A 344 29.79 5.66 7.14
N GLU A 345 29.04 5.26 6.12
CA GLU A 345 27.68 4.70 6.23
C GLU A 345 27.69 3.15 6.25
N GLY A 346 28.85 2.53 6.44
CA GLY A 346 29.00 1.07 6.52
C GLY A 346 28.98 0.34 5.17
N GLY A 347 29.02 1.08 4.05
CA GLY A 347 29.12 0.53 2.71
C GLY A 347 30.56 0.36 2.20
N ARG A 348 30.70 -0.16 0.99
CA ARG A 348 31.98 -0.37 0.30
C ARG A 348 31.90 0.16 -1.14
N LEU A 349 32.84 1.04 -1.50
CA LEU A 349 33.02 1.51 -2.88
C LEU A 349 34.27 0.86 -3.50
N THR A 350 34.08 0.16 -4.61
CA THR A 350 35.12 -0.50 -5.39
C THR A 350 35.24 0.17 -6.75
N ALA A 351 36.47 0.44 -7.20
CA ALA A 351 36.77 0.92 -8.54
C ALA A 351 37.92 0.08 -9.10
N GLU A 352 37.64 -0.69 -10.15
CA GLU A 352 38.56 -1.67 -10.72
C GLU A 352 38.62 -1.54 -12.24
N GLN A 353 39.79 -1.78 -12.82
CA GLN A 353 40.00 -1.80 -14.26
C GLN A 353 40.53 -3.17 -14.68
N GLN A 354 39.88 -3.82 -15.64
CA GLN A 354 40.28 -5.13 -16.15
C GLN A 354 39.92 -5.25 -17.62
N ASP A 355 40.87 -5.70 -18.45
CA ASP A 355 40.65 -6.04 -19.87
C ASP A 355 39.92 -4.95 -20.68
N GLY A 356 40.35 -3.68 -20.54
CA GLY A 356 39.74 -2.53 -21.20
C GLY A 356 38.40 -2.07 -20.60
N ARG A 357 37.89 -2.76 -19.57
CA ARG A 357 36.68 -2.37 -18.84
C ARG A 357 37.01 -1.67 -17.53
N PHE A 358 36.15 -0.74 -17.14
CA PHE A 358 36.22 -0.10 -15.82
C PHE A 358 34.90 -0.31 -15.07
N LEU A 359 35.02 -0.85 -13.86
CA LEU A 359 33.95 -1.15 -12.94
C LEU A 359 33.97 -0.13 -11.80
N THR A 360 32.84 0.49 -11.53
CA THR A 360 32.58 1.20 -10.26
C THR A 360 31.38 0.57 -9.57
N ALA A 361 31.55 0.07 -8.36
CA ALA A 361 30.49 -0.56 -7.58
C ALA A 361 30.42 0.03 -6.17
N ALA A 362 29.22 0.40 -5.73
CA ALA A 362 28.95 0.80 -4.35
C ALA A 362 27.91 -0.14 -3.74
N GLU A 363 28.30 -0.81 -2.65
CA GLU A 363 27.50 -1.81 -1.94
C GLU A 363 27.25 -1.36 -0.50
N PHE A 364 26.05 -1.58 0.02
CA PHE A 364 25.67 -1.35 1.40
C PHE A 364 25.13 -2.65 2.01
N PRO A 365 25.41 -2.92 3.30
CA PRO A 365 24.84 -4.06 3.98
C PRO A 365 23.32 -3.95 4.01
N PRO A 366 22.57 -5.06 3.82
CA PRO A 366 21.13 -5.05 3.98
C PRO A 366 20.80 -4.58 5.40
N ARG A 367 19.93 -3.57 5.54
CA ARG A 367 19.45 -3.19 6.87
C ARG A 367 18.75 -4.42 7.45
N PRO A 368 19.09 -4.86 8.68
CA PRO A 368 18.30 -5.88 9.34
C PRO A 368 16.86 -5.37 9.37
N ASP A 369 15.93 -6.16 8.83
CA ASP A 369 14.51 -5.87 8.87
C ASP A 369 14.18 -5.37 10.28
N ALA A 370 13.58 -4.19 10.36
CA ALA A 370 12.92 -3.75 11.56
C ALA A 370 11.74 -4.72 11.77
N ALA A 371 12.03 -5.85 12.42
CA ALA A 371 11.04 -6.79 12.85
C ALA A 371 10.03 -6.04 13.71
N ARG A 372 8.82 -5.83 13.18
CA ARG A 372 7.54 -5.88 13.90
C ARG A 372 6.36 -5.76 12.96
#